data_AF-A0A9E3B8D0-F1
#
_entry.id   AF-A0A9E3B8D0-F1
#
_cell.length_a   1.000
_cell.length_b   1.000
_cell.length_c   1.000
_cell.angle_alpha   90.00
_cell.angle_beta   90.00
_cell.angle_gamma   90.00
#
_symmetry.space_group_name_H-M   'P 1'
#
loop_
_entity.id
_entity.type
_entity.pdbx_description
1 polymer ?
#
loop_
_entity_poly.entity_id
_entity_poly.type
_entity_poly.pdbx_seq_one_letter_code
_entity_poly.pdbx_strand_id
1 'polypeptide(L)'
;MSENEITRGHPVSVVRFGIGKEIQLYSDELVVTGQEEGKELSVPLNEIKRLILTPGDPNPSKLILMADLDDGTTIILAEGMTNARSFREMLPRWQELRPDLQLDPPDMGEQLRQALNTRRAWTLTCYGTILLICLLLYGLYLLVAFLGTHVHH
;
A
#
# COMPACT_ATOMS: atom_id res chain seq x y z
N MET A 1 -12.20 12.84 22.08
CA MET A 1 -10.77 13.11 21.79
C MET A 1 -10.04 12.81 23.07
N SER A 2 -9.17 11.80 23.06
CA SER A 2 -8.53 11.26 24.27
C SER A 2 -7.28 12.08 24.60
N GLU A 3 -7.06 12.39 25.88
CA GLU A 3 -5.98 13.27 26.39
C GLU A 3 -4.54 12.82 26.03
N ASN A 4 -4.36 11.62 25.45
CA ASN A 4 -3.07 11.13 24.95
C ASN A 4 -2.60 11.74 23.62
N GLU A 5 -3.44 12.49 22.92
CA GLU A 5 -3.12 13.06 21.59
C GLU A 5 -2.29 14.36 21.68
N ILE A 6 -2.18 14.97 22.86
CA ILE A 6 -1.62 16.33 23.03
C ILE A 6 -0.09 16.31 23.29
N THR A 7 0.47 15.19 23.75
CA THR A 7 1.92 15.06 24.07
C THR A 7 2.77 14.54 22.91
N ARG A 8 2.17 13.86 21.94
CA ARG A 8 2.86 13.41 20.74
C ARG A 8 2.83 14.54 19.73
N GLY A 9 3.99 15.00 19.26
CA GLY A 9 4.06 16.02 18.21
C GLY A 9 3.33 15.59 16.93
N HIS A 10 3.37 16.41 15.87
CA HIS A 10 2.78 15.97 14.60
C HIS A 10 3.59 14.80 14.00
N PRO A 11 2.93 13.72 13.51
CA PRO A 11 3.64 12.62 12.88
C PRO A 11 4.37 13.11 11.64
N VAL A 12 5.63 12.69 11.49
CA VAL A 12 6.49 12.97 10.34
C VAL A 12 5.86 12.40 9.06
N SER A 13 5.27 11.20 9.15
CA SER A 13 4.59 10.56 8.02
C SER A 13 3.44 9.69 8.50
N VAL A 14 2.36 9.61 7.71
CA VAL A 14 1.20 8.76 8.01
C VAL A 14 0.85 7.93 6.77
N VAL A 15 0.75 6.62 6.95
CA VAL A 15 0.40 5.66 5.90
C VAL A 15 -0.88 4.94 6.30
N ARG A 16 -1.96 5.22 5.57
CA ARG A 16 -3.21 4.48 5.67
C ARG A 16 -3.13 3.25 4.80
N PHE A 17 -3.23 2.07 5.42
CA PHE A 17 -3.09 0.78 4.72
C PHE A 17 -4.37 -0.07 4.73
N GLY A 18 -5.40 0.37 5.47
CA GLY A 18 -6.73 -0.21 5.50
C GLY A 18 -7.74 0.72 6.17
N ILE A 19 -9.00 0.30 6.26
CA ILE A 19 -10.04 1.05 6.98
C ILE A 19 -9.71 1.00 8.48
N GLY A 20 -9.48 2.16 9.10
CA GLY A 20 -9.10 2.25 10.51
C GLY A 20 -7.70 1.69 10.82
N LYS A 21 -6.87 1.45 9.80
CA LYS A 21 -5.51 0.95 9.96
C LYS A 21 -4.48 1.93 9.41
N GLU A 22 -3.62 2.42 10.30
CA GLU A 22 -2.66 3.47 9.99
C GLU A 22 -1.29 3.19 10.62
N ILE A 23 -0.23 3.50 9.89
CA ILE A 23 1.15 3.57 10.39
C ILE A 23 1.50 5.04 10.51
N GLN A 24 1.85 5.49 11.70
CA GLN A 24 2.26 6.84 12.00
C GLN A 24 3.72 6.82 12.43
N LEU A 25 4.54 7.53 11.68
CA LEU A 25 5.95 7.69 11.95
C LEU A 25 6.17 8.99 12.72
N TYR A 26 6.68 8.89 13.95
CA TYR A 26 7.18 10.01 14.73
C TYR A 26 8.70 10.11 14.63
N SER A 27 9.32 11.09 15.29
CA SER A 27 10.77 11.27 15.30
C SER A 27 11.52 10.17 16.05
N ASP A 28 10.86 9.58 17.04
CA ASP A 28 11.42 8.73 18.08
C ASP A 28 10.70 7.38 18.19
N GLU A 29 9.43 7.31 17.79
CA GLU A 29 8.62 6.09 17.79
C GLU A 29 7.87 5.84 16.47
N LEU A 30 7.54 4.59 16.24
CA LEU A 30 6.63 4.12 15.22
C LEU A 30 5.36 3.62 15.88
N VAL A 31 4.24 4.22 15.52
CA VAL A 31 2.93 3.83 16.04
C VAL A 31 2.13 3.18 14.93
N VAL A 32 1.63 1.97 15.17
CA VAL A 32 0.71 1.27 14.28
C VAL A 32 -0.62 1.08 14.97
N THR A 33 -1.68 1.60 14.34
CA THR A 33 -3.05 1.47 14.82
C THR A 33 -3.80 0.49 13.93
N GLY A 34 -4.53 -0.47 14.52
CA GLY A 34 -5.45 -1.33 13.77
C GLY A 34 -4.95 -2.76 13.47
N GLN A 35 -3.97 -3.27 14.22
CA GLN A 35 -3.96 -4.70 14.53
C GLN A 35 -5.21 -5.00 15.37
N GLU A 36 -5.87 -6.12 15.13
CA GLU A 36 -7.22 -6.44 15.62
C GLU A 36 -7.50 -5.98 17.08
N GLU A 37 -8.71 -5.48 17.34
CA GLU A 37 -9.20 -5.00 18.66
C GLU A 37 -8.72 -3.61 19.14
N GLY A 38 -8.49 -2.65 18.24
CA GLY A 38 -8.24 -1.26 18.67
C GLY A 38 -6.95 -1.08 19.49
N LYS A 39 -6.04 -2.05 19.40
CA LYS A 39 -4.72 -1.97 20.02
C LYS A 39 -3.81 -1.11 19.16
N GLU A 40 -3.14 -0.21 19.84
CA GLU A 40 -2.05 0.59 19.31
C GLU A 40 -0.74 -0.12 19.66
N LEU A 41 0.07 -0.40 18.64
CA LEU A 41 1.43 -0.90 18.80
C LEU A 41 2.37 0.30 18.65
N SER A 42 2.98 0.74 19.75
CA SER A 42 4.07 1.72 19.68
C SER A 42 5.41 1.03 19.87
N VAL A 43 6.36 1.32 18.99
CA VAL A 43 7.69 0.74 18.94
C VAL A 43 8.71 1.87 18.82
N PRO A 44 9.66 2.02 19.75
CA PRO A 44 10.72 3.01 19.63
C PRO A 44 11.55 2.76 18.36
N LEU A 45 11.75 3.80 17.54
CA LEU A 45 12.57 3.70 16.31
C LEU A 45 14.00 3.24 16.61
N ASN A 46 14.48 3.54 17.82
CA ASN A 46 15.81 3.16 18.23
C ASN A 46 16.01 1.66 18.41
N GLU A 47 14.93 0.93 18.72
CA GLU A 47 14.96 -0.52 18.89
C GLU A 47 14.81 -1.25 17.56
N ILE A 48 14.40 -0.57 16.48
CA ILE A 48 14.24 -1.17 15.16
C ILE A 48 15.60 -1.27 14.48
N LYS A 49 16.01 -2.51 14.21
CA LYS A 49 17.25 -2.84 13.52
C LYS A 49 17.04 -3.04 12.03
N ARG A 50 15.99 -3.77 11.66
CA ARG A 50 15.70 -4.14 10.28
C ARG A 50 14.20 -4.11 10.02
N LEU A 51 13.82 -3.64 8.84
CA LEU A 51 12.47 -3.74 8.33
C LEU A 51 12.40 -4.84 7.29
N ILE A 52 11.45 -5.75 7.46
CA ILE A 52 11.22 -6.86 6.55
C ILE A 52 9.87 -6.64 5.86
N LEU A 53 9.88 -6.67 4.53
CA LEU A 53 8.67 -6.61 3.71
C LEU A 53 8.48 -7.92 2.96
N THR A 54 7.40 -8.63 3.26
CA THR A 54 7.04 -9.88 2.59
C THR A 54 5.66 -9.80 1.94
N PRO A 55 5.43 -10.55 0.85
CA PRO A 55 4.08 -10.78 0.35
C PRO A 55 3.30 -11.62 1.37
N GLY A 56 2.03 -11.28 1.57
CA GLY A 56 1.14 -12.02 2.46
C GLY A 56 0.64 -13.32 1.85
N ASP A 57 0.34 -14.29 2.72
CA ASP A 57 -0.25 -15.59 2.39
C ASP A 57 -1.72 -15.58 2.87
N PRO A 58 -2.73 -15.91 2.03
CA PRO A 58 -2.68 -16.42 0.65
C PRO A 58 -2.72 -15.37 -0.45
N ASN A 59 -2.74 -14.08 -0.10
CA ASN A 59 -2.90 -13.00 -1.07
C ASN A 59 -1.59 -12.20 -1.24
N PRO A 60 -0.77 -12.47 -2.28
CA PRO A 60 0.49 -11.77 -2.49
C PRO A 60 0.32 -10.27 -2.78
N SER A 61 -0.90 -9.83 -3.08
CA SER A 61 -1.25 -8.41 -3.25
C SER A 61 -1.29 -7.64 -1.93
N LYS A 62 -1.35 -8.35 -0.81
CA LYS A 62 -1.37 -7.82 0.55
C LYS A 62 0.04 -7.93 1.12
N LEU A 63 0.70 -6.81 1.38
CA LEU A 63 2.04 -6.84 1.94
C LEU A 63 1.98 -6.99 3.47
N ILE A 64 2.96 -7.69 4.02
CA ILE A 64 3.20 -7.80 5.45
C ILE A 64 4.50 -7.05 5.75
N LEU A 65 4.40 -6.09 6.66
CA LEU A 65 5.52 -5.32 7.17
C LEU A 65 5.86 -5.83 8.56
N MET A 66 7.12 -6.21 8.74
CA MET A 66 7.66 -6.67 10.01
C MET A 66 8.88 -5.82 10.37
N ALA A 67 9.16 -5.72 11.67
CA ALA A 67 10.37 -5.12 12.20
C ALA A 67 11.11 -6.15 13.04
N ASP A 68 12.39 -6.34 12.76
CA ASP A 68 13.30 -6.97 13.70
C ASP A 68 13.79 -5.91 14.68
N LEU A 69 13.62 -6.23 15.95
CA LEU A 69 14.11 -5.44 17.06
C LEU A 69 15.55 -5.84 17.43
N ASP A 70 16.24 -4.94 18.13
CA ASP A 70 17.62 -5.16 18.59
C ASP A 70 17.75 -6.35 19.56
N ASP A 71 16.68 -6.72 20.24
CA ASP A 71 16.60 -7.90 21.13
C ASP A 71 16.48 -9.24 20.37
N GLY A 72 16.40 -9.20 19.04
CA GLY A 72 16.24 -10.37 18.18
C GLY A 72 14.79 -10.82 17.99
N THR A 73 13.82 -10.07 18.50
CA THR A 73 12.39 -10.33 18.30
C THR A 73 11.92 -9.72 16.98
N THR A 74 11.22 -10.52 16.16
CA THR A 74 10.52 -10.00 14.98
C THR A 74 9.06 -9.73 15.33
N ILE A 75 8.64 -8.48 15.15
CA ILE A 75 7.25 -8.06 15.35
C ILE A 75 6.58 -7.76 14.01
N ILE A 76 5.31 -8.13 13.89
CA ILE A 76 4.50 -7.73 12.73
C ILE A 76 4.01 -6.32 13.00
N LEU A 77 4.38 -5.38 12.14
CA LEU A 77 3.94 -3.98 12.24
C LEU A 77 2.60 -3.79 11.53
N ALA A 78 2.52 -4.24 10.28
CA ALA A 78 1.30 -4.10 9.50
C ALA A 78 1.05 -5.34 8.65
N GLU A 79 -0.17 -5.84 8.69
CA GLU A 79 -0.62 -6.95 7.86
C GLU A 79 -1.67 -6.46 6.87
N GLY A 80 -1.62 -6.95 5.64
CA GLY A 80 -2.64 -6.61 4.66
C GLY A 80 -2.43 -5.26 3.99
N MET A 81 -1.20 -4.75 3.95
CA MET A 81 -0.92 -3.43 3.41
C MET A 81 -1.19 -3.40 1.90
N THR A 82 -2.22 -2.62 1.53
CA THR A 82 -2.66 -2.45 0.13
C THR A 82 -2.17 -1.14 -0.49
N ASN A 83 -1.81 -0.16 0.34
CA ASN A 83 -1.31 1.15 -0.08
C ASN A 83 0.22 1.19 -0.10
N ALA A 84 0.81 0.43 -1.03
CA ALA A 84 2.26 0.41 -1.26
C ALA A 84 2.83 1.79 -1.66
N ARG A 85 2.00 2.70 -2.19
CA ARG A 85 2.43 4.04 -2.62
C ARG A 85 2.83 4.90 -1.43
N SER A 86 1.93 5.10 -0.48
CA SER A 86 2.21 5.92 0.68
C SER A 86 3.34 5.32 1.53
N PHE A 87 3.42 3.98 1.60
CA PHE A 87 4.53 3.31 2.28
C PHE A 87 5.88 3.60 1.61
N ARG A 88 5.97 3.53 0.27
CA ARG A 88 7.18 3.92 -0.47
C ARG A 88 7.58 5.38 -0.21
N GLU A 89 6.62 6.28 -0.06
CA GLU A 89 6.87 7.70 0.26
C GLU A 89 7.35 7.90 1.72
N MET A 90 7.04 6.96 2.62
CA MET A 90 7.50 6.95 4.02
C MET A 90 8.93 6.41 4.19
N LEU A 91 9.36 5.45 3.37
CA LEU A 91 10.71 4.85 3.43
C LEU A 91 11.89 5.86 3.52
N PRO A 92 11.97 6.91 2.67
CA PRO A 92 13.09 7.85 2.76
C PRO A 92 13.10 8.62 4.08
N ARG A 93 11.92 8.98 4.62
CA ARG A 93 11.82 9.64 5.93
C ARG A 93 12.30 8.75 7.06
N TRP A 94 12.10 7.44 6.94
CA TRP A 94 12.66 6.47 7.88
C TRP A 94 14.17 6.39 7.82
N GLN A 95 14.74 6.35 6.62
CA GLN A 95 16.19 6.33 6.44
C GLN A 95 16.86 7.64 6.88
N GLU A 96 16.15 8.77 6.78
CA GLU A 96 16.61 10.06 7.32
C GLU A 96 16.67 10.05 8.86
N LEU A 97 15.67 9.48 9.52
CA LEU A 97 15.62 9.37 10.99
C LEU A 97 16.60 8.31 11.53
N ARG A 98 16.78 7.21 10.80
CA ARG A 98 17.64 6.08 11.15
C ARG A 98 18.45 5.63 9.93
N PRO A 99 19.62 6.25 9.68
CA PRO A 99 20.46 5.89 8.53
C PRO A 99 21.02 4.47 8.61
N ASP A 100 21.12 3.92 9.83
CA ASP A 100 21.64 2.57 10.09
C ASP A 100 20.59 1.47 9.89
N LEU A 101 19.34 1.84 9.56
CA LEU A 101 18.22 0.92 9.41
C LEU A 101 18.42 0.00 8.20
N GLN A 102 18.40 -1.31 8.45
CA GLN A 102 18.50 -2.30 7.38
C GLN A 102 17.13 -2.51 6.74
N LEU A 103 17.08 -2.53 5.41
CA LEU A 103 15.89 -2.92 4.66
C LEU A 103 16.09 -4.33 4.11
N ASP A 104 15.09 -5.18 4.32
CA ASP A 104 15.01 -6.51 3.74
C ASP A 104 13.68 -6.65 3.00
N PRO A 105 13.68 -6.67 1.65
CA PRO A 105 14.84 -6.63 0.77
C PRO A 105 15.55 -5.26 0.73
N PRO A 106 16.84 -5.18 0.40
CA PRO A 106 17.58 -3.91 0.33
C PRO A 106 17.01 -2.94 -0.72
N ASP A 107 16.46 -3.48 -1.81
CA ASP A 107 15.81 -2.72 -2.89
C ASP A 107 14.29 -2.57 -2.69
N MET A 108 13.81 -2.58 -1.44
CA MET A 108 12.37 -2.51 -1.10
C MET A 108 11.64 -1.39 -1.84
N GLY A 109 12.25 -0.20 -1.94
CA GLY A 109 11.66 0.95 -2.62
C GLY A 109 11.41 0.74 -4.12
N GLU A 110 12.29 0.01 -4.80
CA GLU A 110 12.14 -0.35 -6.22
C GLU A 110 11.15 -1.51 -6.41
N GLN A 111 11.16 -2.50 -5.52
CA GLN A 111 10.15 -3.57 -5.56
C GLN A 111 8.73 -3.03 -5.40
N LEU A 112 8.52 -2.10 -4.45
CA LEU A 112 7.26 -1.39 -4.27
C LEU A 112 6.88 -0.60 -5.54
N ARG A 113 7.86 0.05 -6.20
CA ARG A 113 7.64 0.76 -7.46
C ARG A 113 7.16 -0.17 -8.56
N GLN A 114 7.83 -1.30 -8.72
CA GLN A 114 7.50 -2.29 -9.73
C GLN A 114 6.12 -2.90 -9.47
N ALA A 115 5.79 -3.22 -8.22
CA ALA A 115 4.47 -3.72 -7.84
C ALA A 115 3.36 -2.71 -8.18
N LEU A 116 3.56 -1.43 -7.89
CA LEU A 116 2.61 -0.35 -8.22
C LEU A 116 2.44 -0.18 -9.74
N ASN A 117 3.54 -0.20 -10.49
CA ASN A 117 3.51 -0.06 -11.94
C ASN A 117 2.81 -1.24 -12.63
N THR A 118 3.10 -2.48 -12.21
CA THR A 118 2.45 -3.68 -12.75
C THR A 118 0.94 -3.65 -12.49
N ARG A 119 0.52 -3.28 -11.28
CA ARG A 119 -0.89 -3.14 -10.93
C ARG A 119 -1.59 -2.09 -11.80
N ARG A 120 -0.96 -0.94 -12.02
CA ARG A 120 -1.50 0.13 -12.89
C ARG A 120 -1.62 -0.33 -14.34
N ALA A 121 -0.59 -1.00 -14.87
CA ALA A 121 -0.60 -1.52 -16.23
C ALA A 121 -1.73 -2.52 -16.43
N TRP A 122 -1.90 -3.47 -15.50
CA TRP A 122 -2.95 -4.50 -15.57
C TRP A 122 -4.36 -3.91 -15.47
N THR A 123 -4.52 -2.88 -14.63
CA THR A 123 -5.77 -2.14 -14.48
C THR A 123 -6.12 -1.43 -15.80
N LEU A 124 -5.15 -0.76 -16.42
CA LEU A 124 -5.33 -0.05 -17.68
C LEU A 124 -5.69 -1.01 -18.82
N THR A 125 -5.01 -2.16 -18.93
CA THR A 125 -5.29 -3.13 -19.99
C THR A 125 -6.65 -3.79 -19.81
N CYS A 126 -7.03 -4.17 -18.60
CA CYS A 126 -8.31 -4.83 -18.33
C CYS A 126 -9.49 -3.88 -18.60
N TYR A 127 -9.49 -2.67 -18.03
CA TYR A 127 -10.54 -1.69 -18.29
C TYR A 127 -10.55 -1.20 -19.74
N GLY A 128 -9.37 -1.00 -20.34
CA GLY A 128 -9.25 -0.58 -21.74
C GLY A 128 -9.83 -1.62 -22.71
N THR A 129 -9.59 -2.91 -22.46
CA THR A 129 -10.12 -4.00 -23.29
C THR A 129 -11.64 -4.09 -23.19
N ILE A 130 -12.19 -4.00 -21.97
CA ILE A 130 -13.65 -4.01 -21.78
C ILE A 130 -14.31 -2.84 -22.52
N LEU A 131 -13.75 -1.63 -22.37
CA LEU A 131 -14.26 -0.45 -23.05
C LEU A 131 -14.20 -0.58 -24.58
N LEU A 132 -13.10 -1.12 -25.11
CA LEU A 132 -12.95 -1.38 -26.55
C LEU A 132 -14.00 -2.37 -27.07
N ILE A 133 -14.27 -3.44 -26.32
CA ILE A 133 -15.32 -4.42 -26.66
C ILE A 133 -16.69 -3.74 -26.69
N CYS A 134 -17.02 -2.93 -25.69
CA CYS A 134 -18.28 -2.17 -25.66
C CYS A 134 -18.42 -1.25 -26.87
N LEU A 135 -17.35 -0.53 -27.25
CA LEU A 135 -17.35 0.34 -28.42
C LEU A 135 -17.52 -0.45 -29.73
N LEU A 136 -16.87 -1.61 -29.86
CA LEU A 136 -17.01 -2.49 -31.02
C LEU A 136 -18.43 -3.02 -31.17
N LEU A 137 -19.03 -3.51 -30.09
CA LEU A 137 -20.41 -3.99 -30.08
C LEU A 137 -21.40 -2.87 -30.43
N TYR A 138 -21.18 -1.68 -29.90
CA TYR A 138 -22.01 -0.51 -30.20
C TYR A 138 -21.88 -0.09 -31.68
N GLY A 139 -20.66 -0.06 -32.22
CA GLY A 139 -20.44 0.21 -33.64
C GLY A 139 -21.10 -0.82 -34.55
N LEU A 140 -21.04 -2.10 -34.18
CA LEU A 140 -21.70 -3.18 -34.92
C LEU A 140 -23.23 -3.07 -34.86
N TYR A 141 -23.78 -2.71 -33.71
CA TYR A 141 -25.21 -2.40 -33.56
C TYR A 141 -25.65 -1.25 -34.48
N LEU A 142 -24.91 -0.13 -34.49
CA LEU A 142 -25.23 0.99 -35.37
C LEU A 142 -25.15 0.61 -36.85
N LEU A 143 -24.17 -0.22 -37.23
CA LEU A 143 -24.02 -0.70 -38.60
C LEU A 143 -25.19 -1.59 -39.03
N VAL A 144 -25.62 -2.50 -38.16
CA VAL A 144 -26.80 -3.35 -38.39
C VAL A 144 -28.07 -2.49 -38.48
N ALA A 145 -28.25 -1.53 -37.57
CA ALA A 145 -29.40 -0.62 -37.60
C ALA A 145 -29.43 0.24 -38.87
N PHE A 146 -28.28 0.71 -39.34
CA PHE A 146 -28.16 1.48 -40.59
C PHE A 146 -28.48 0.64 -41.82
N LEU A 147 -27.97 -0.59 -41.90
CA LEU A 147 -28.31 -1.52 -42.98
C LEU A 147 -29.81 -1.91 -42.94
N GLY A 148 -30.34 -2.20 -41.76
CA GLY A 148 -31.75 -2.56 -41.58
C GLY A 148 -32.70 -1.44 -42.00
N THR A 149 -32.37 -0.19 -41.69
CA THR A 149 -33.17 0.97 -42.12
C THR A 149 -33.08 1.21 -43.63
N HIS A 150 -31.96 0.89 -44.28
CA HIS A 150 -31.81 1.01 -45.74
C HIS A 150 -32.40 -0.17 -46.54
N VAL A 151 -32.55 -1.35 -45.96
CA VAL A 151 -33.08 -2.56 -46.64
C VAL A 151 -34.61 -2.67 -46.52
N HIS A 152 -35.22 -2.07 -45.50
CA HIS A 152 -36.68 -2.06 -45.32
C HIS A 152 -37.41 -0.84 -45.86
N HIS A 153 -36.70 0.04 -46.60
CA HIS A 153 -37.27 1.23 -47.23
C HIS A 153 -37.29 1.09 -48.75
#